data_AF-A0AAV4E9H6-F1
#
_entry.id   AF-A0AAV4E9H6-F1
#
_cell.length_a   1.000
_cell.length_b   1.000
_cell.length_c   1.000
_cell.angle_alpha   90.00
_cell.angle_beta   90.00
_cell.angle_gamma   90.00
#
_symmetry.space_group_name_H-M   'P 1'
#
loop_
_entity.id
_entity.type
_entity.pdbx_description
1 polymer ?
#
loop_
_entity_poly.entity_id
_entity_poly.type
_entity_poly.pdbx_seq_one_letter_code
_entity_poly.pdbx_strand_id
1 'polypeptide(L)'
;MYEAKPYDIHGREIVRSNSKYYVVDPGLRQLLLPDYQEDYGHIIENIVYLELKRRYLNVYVGQTSKLEVDFVALNNRNETRYFQVALTTLDENVLARELRPLKEIRDSYPKYLLTMDTFNKDANYDGIQKKNILDWLLEKD
;
A
#
# COMPACT_ATOMS: atom_id res chain seq x y z
N MET A 1 6.38 4.12 -16.68
CA MET A 1 6.37 3.68 -15.26
C MET A 1 6.32 4.92 -14.40
N TYR A 2 5.70 4.85 -13.23
CA TYR A 2 5.68 5.91 -12.23
C TYR A 2 6.68 5.60 -11.12
N GLU A 3 7.39 6.63 -10.67
CA GLU A 3 8.33 6.53 -9.56
C GLU A 3 7.59 6.72 -8.23
N ALA A 4 7.83 5.80 -7.29
CA ALA A 4 7.46 5.95 -5.89
C ALA A 4 8.74 6.11 -5.06
N LYS A 5 8.98 7.33 -4.57
CA LYS A 5 10.17 7.65 -3.80
C LYS A 5 10.07 7.10 -2.37
N PRO A 6 11.19 6.67 -1.77
CA PRO A 6 11.22 6.28 -0.36
C PRO A 6 10.96 7.50 0.54
N TYR A 7 10.14 7.31 1.57
CA TYR A 7 9.75 8.33 2.53
C TYR A 7 9.99 7.84 3.95
N ASP A 8 10.85 8.53 4.70
CA ASP A 8 11.04 8.25 6.11
C ASP A 8 9.82 8.74 6.89
N ILE A 9 9.08 7.81 7.48
CA ILE A 9 7.87 8.11 8.24
C ILE A 9 8.20 8.87 9.53
N HIS A 10 9.37 8.62 10.14
CA HIS A 10 9.79 9.29 11.38
C HIS A 10 10.33 10.69 11.11
N GLY A 11 11.25 10.83 10.15
CA GLY A 11 11.82 12.12 9.72
C GLY A 11 10.86 12.98 8.91
N ARG A 12 9.79 12.38 8.37
CA ARG A 12 8.80 13.00 7.48
C ARG A 12 9.39 13.61 6.21
N GLU A 13 10.41 12.97 5.67
CA GLU A 13 11.17 13.46 4.52
C GLU A 13 11.42 12.38 3.47
N ILE A 14 11.69 12.82 2.24
CA ILE A 14 12.07 11.93 1.15
C ILE A 14 13.54 11.53 1.32
N VAL A 15 13.80 10.23 1.32
CA VAL A 15 15.16 9.70 1.48
C VAL A 15 15.81 9.49 0.12
N ARG A 16 17.11 9.77 0.02
CA ARG A 16 17.90 9.43 -1.17
C ARG A 16 18.27 7.96 -1.14
N SER A 17 17.34 7.10 -1.55
CA SER A 17 17.53 5.67 -1.75
C SER A 17 16.88 5.23 -3.08
N ASN A 18 17.00 3.96 -3.43
CA ASN A 18 16.41 3.42 -4.65
C ASN A 18 14.88 3.49 -4.59
N SER A 19 14.28 4.18 -5.55
CA SER A 19 12.83 4.26 -5.72
C SER A 19 12.25 2.94 -6.25
N LYS A 20 11.00 2.64 -5.86
CA LYS A 20 10.21 1.61 -6.52
C LYS A 20 9.53 2.18 -7.77
N TYR A 21 9.31 1.32 -8.76
CA TYR A 21 8.69 1.70 -10.03
C TYR A 21 7.45 0.87 -10.31
N TYR A 22 6.34 1.56 -10.55
CA TYR A 22 5.03 0.95 -10.81
C TYR A 22 4.65 1.16 -12.29
N VAL A 23 4.10 0.13 -12.91
CA VAL A 23 3.79 0.11 -14.35
C VAL A 23 2.43 0.76 -14.58
N VAL A 24 2.35 1.61 -15.62
CA VAL A 24 1.13 2.35 -15.99
C VAL A 24 0.12 1.46 -16.72
N ASP A 25 0.61 0.48 -17.47
CA ASP A 25 -0.19 -0.47 -18.24
C ASP A 25 0.16 -1.91 -17.85
N PRO A 26 -0.79 -2.70 -17.30
CA PRO A 26 -0.57 -4.11 -17.02
C PRO A 26 -0.17 -4.93 -18.27
N GLY A 27 -0.59 -4.53 -19.47
CA GLY A 27 -0.16 -5.12 -20.74
C GLY A 27 1.33 -4.90 -21.07
N LEU A 28 1.94 -3.83 -20.56
CA LEU A 28 3.40 -3.63 -20.64
C LEU A 28 4.17 -4.52 -19.67
N ARG A 29 3.53 -5.04 -18.60
CA ARG A 29 4.16 -5.97 -17.65
C ARG A 29 4.50 -7.30 -18.31
N GLN A 30 3.59 -7.83 -19.14
CA GLN A 30 3.78 -9.06 -19.93
C GLN A 30 5.02 -8.98 -20.84
N LEU A 31 5.42 -7.77 -21.23
CA LEU A 31 6.57 -7.50 -22.09
C LEU A 31 7.90 -7.39 -21.31
N LEU A 32 7.84 -7.20 -19.99
CA LEU A 32 9.00 -6.91 -19.13
C LEU A 32 9.32 -8.01 -18.10
N LEU A 33 8.36 -8.85 -17.71
CA LEU A 33 8.53 -9.89 -16.67
C LEU A 33 7.90 -11.23 -17.12
N PRO A 34 8.69 -12.28 -17.42
CA PRO A 34 8.18 -13.52 -18.01
C PRO A 34 7.54 -14.54 -17.03
N ASP A 35 7.67 -14.38 -15.71
CA ASP A 35 7.26 -15.41 -14.73
C ASP A 35 5.90 -15.10 -14.08
N TYR A 36 4.98 -16.05 -14.20
CA TYR A 36 3.52 -15.80 -14.11
C TYR A 36 2.87 -16.17 -12.76
N GLN A 37 3.56 -16.86 -11.83
CA GLN A 37 2.90 -17.45 -10.64
C GLN A 37 3.12 -16.72 -9.31
N GLU A 38 4.15 -15.89 -9.13
CA GLU A 38 4.34 -15.06 -7.93
C GLU A 38 3.71 -13.64 -8.04
N ASP A 39 2.94 -13.40 -9.10
CA ASP A 39 2.74 -12.06 -9.65
C ASP A 39 1.54 -11.29 -9.08
N TYR A 40 0.54 -11.99 -8.50
CA TYR A 40 -0.75 -11.39 -8.12
C TYR A 40 -0.66 -10.36 -7.01
N GLY A 41 0.18 -10.59 -5.99
CA GLY A 41 0.41 -9.61 -4.93
C GLY A 41 0.93 -8.29 -5.49
N HIS A 42 1.94 -8.37 -6.36
CA HIS A 42 2.50 -7.19 -7.04
C HIS A 42 1.54 -6.57 -8.07
N ILE A 43 0.67 -7.34 -8.74
CA ILE A 43 -0.40 -6.77 -9.60
C ILE A 43 -1.31 -5.89 -8.75
N ILE A 44 -1.78 -6.41 -7.62
CA ILE A 44 -2.71 -5.70 -6.76
C ILE A 44 -2.04 -4.49 -6.12
N GLU A 45 -0.80 -4.62 -5.65
CA GLU A 45 0.01 -3.50 -5.16
C GLU A 45 0.12 -2.39 -6.22
N ASN A 46 0.38 -2.75 -7.49
CA ASN A 46 0.43 -1.79 -8.60
C ASN A 46 -0.93 -1.13 -8.87
N ILE A 47 -2.03 -1.88 -8.83
CA ILE A 47 -3.39 -1.33 -8.98
C ILE A 47 -3.68 -0.32 -7.87
N VAL A 48 -3.37 -0.68 -6.61
CA VAL A 48 -3.54 0.22 -5.47
C VAL A 48 -2.69 1.47 -5.63
N TYR A 49 -1.43 1.35 -6.05
CA TYR A 49 -0.57 2.50 -6.31
C TYR A 49 -1.17 3.46 -7.35
N LEU A 50 -1.64 2.95 -8.48
CA LEU A 50 -2.24 3.77 -9.54
C LEU A 50 -3.49 4.49 -9.03
N GLU A 51 -4.31 3.82 -8.24
CA GLU A 51 -5.48 4.44 -7.63
C GLU A 51 -5.10 5.49 -6.59
N LEU A 52 -4.11 5.24 -5.73
CA LEU A 52 -3.61 6.24 -4.79
C LEU A 52 -3.09 7.47 -5.53
N LYS A 53 -2.40 7.28 -6.67
CA LYS A 53 -1.94 8.38 -7.54
C LYS A 53 -3.10 9.17 -8.17
N ARG A 54 -4.25 8.54 -8.38
CA ARG A 54 -5.49 9.21 -8.84
C ARG A 54 -6.12 10.05 -7.72
N ARG A 55 -6.15 9.53 -6.49
CA ARG A 55 -6.84 10.14 -5.34
C ARG A 55 -6.02 11.17 -4.55
N TYR A 56 -4.70 11.02 -4.53
CA TYR A 56 -3.81 11.80 -3.65
C TYR A 56 -2.77 12.60 -4.45
N LEU A 57 -2.33 13.72 -3.86
CA LEU A 57 -1.34 14.60 -4.48
C LEU A 57 0.02 13.89 -4.58
N ASN A 58 0.44 13.27 -3.48
CA ASN A 58 1.72 12.57 -3.39
C ASN A 58 1.51 11.14 -2.86
N VAL A 59 2.28 10.20 -3.42
CA VAL A 59 2.31 8.80 -3.02
C VAL A 59 3.76 8.34 -2.99
N TYR A 60 4.16 7.74 -1.88
CA TYR A 60 5.53 7.32 -1.58
C TYR A 60 5.55 5.88 -1.06
N VAL A 61 6.73 5.26 -1.02
CA VAL A 61 6.96 4.02 -0.28
C VAL A 61 7.44 4.38 1.12
N GLY A 62 6.76 3.89 2.16
CA GLY A 62 7.05 4.26 3.54
C GLY A 62 8.18 3.43 4.12
N GLN A 63 9.15 4.08 4.75
CA GLN A 63 10.19 3.43 5.53
C GLN A 63 10.03 3.81 6.99
N THR A 64 9.84 2.80 7.83
CA THR A 64 10.08 2.91 9.27
C THR A 64 11.54 2.53 9.56
N SER A 65 11.95 2.54 10.82
CA SER A 65 13.33 2.19 11.18
C SER A 65 13.71 0.73 10.85
N LYS A 66 12.74 -0.17 10.69
CA LYS A 66 12.98 -1.61 10.49
C LYS A 66 12.15 -2.25 9.40
N LEU A 67 11.05 -1.62 9.01
CA LEU A 67 10.04 -2.20 8.11
C LEU A 67 9.63 -1.20 7.04
N GLU A 68 9.21 -1.74 5.92
CA GLU A 68 8.60 -0.97 4.86
C GLU A 68 7.07 -1.03 5.00
N VAL A 69 6.42 0.09 4.70
CA VAL A 69 4.97 0.22 4.52
C VAL A 69 4.77 0.48 3.05
N ASP A 70 3.89 -0.29 2.39
CA ASP A 70 3.80 -0.27 0.92
C ASP A 70 3.59 1.16 0.40
N PHE A 71 2.63 1.90 0.98
CA PHE A 71 2.36 3.27 0.58
C PHE A 71 2.11 4.26 1.71
N VAL A 72 2.63 5.47 1.50
CA VAL A 72 2.29 6.69 2.24
C VAL A 72 1.69 7.67 1.25
N ALA A 73 0.43 8.08 1.47
CA ALA A 73 -0.25 9.04 0.60
C ALA A 73 -0.55 10.34 1.34
N LEU A 74 -0.34 11.48 0.67
CA LEU A 74 -0.65 12.81 1.18
C LEU A 74 -1.70 13.47 0.27
N ASN A 75 -2.79 13.95 0.86
CA ASN A 75 -3.78 14.73 0.13
C ASN A 75 -3.34 16.21 -0.06
N ASN A 76 -4.20 17.00 -0.68
CA ASN A 76 -3.95 18.42 -0.95
C ASN A 76 -3.76 19.29 0.31
N ARG A 77 -4.12 18.78 1.49
CA ARG A 77 -3.93 19.43 2.79
C ARG A 77 -2.71 18.88 3.54
N ASN A 78 -1.88 18.06 2.90
CA ASN A 78 -0.77 17.32 3.49
C ASN A 78 -1.18 16.37 4.63
N GLU A 79 -2.43 15.91 4.65
CA GLU A 79 -2.86 14.89 5.61
C GLU A 79 -2.40 13.51 5.12
N THR A 80 -1.61 12.84 5.96
CA THR A 80 -1.02 11.53 5.67
C THR A 80 -2.01 10.40 5.86
N ARG A 81 -1.91 9.37 5.01
CA ARG A 81 -2.57 8.06 5.16
C ARG A 81 -1.58 6.96 4.82
N TYR A 82 -1.68 5.85 5.53
CA TYR A 82 -0.79 4.69 5.37
C TYR A 82 -1.57 3.50 4.82
N PHE A 83 -0.96 2.78 3.88
CA PHE A 83 -1.57 1.63 3.23
C PHE A 83 -0.58 0.47 3.20
N GLN A 84 -1.05 -0.70 3.65
CA GLN A 84 -0.45 -2.00 3.39
C GLN A 84 -1.38 -2.80 2.49
N VAL A 85 -0.83 -3.58 1.57
CA VAL A 85 -1.56 -4.33 0.56
C VAL A 85 -1.18 -5.81 0.64
N ALA A 86 -2.17 -6.68 0.63
CA ALA A 86 -1.94 -8.12 0.57
C ALA A 86 -2.99 -8.80 -0.30
N LEU A 87 -2.62 -9.87 -1.01
CA LEU A 87 -3.61 -10.66 -1.76
C LEU A 87 -4.66 -11.25 -0.79
N THR A 88 -4.20 -11.89 0.28
CA THR A 88 -5.06 -12.48 1.31
C THR A 88 -4.40 -12.42 2.69
N THR A 89 -5.21 -12.31 3.74
CA THR A 89 -4.77 -12.34 5.15
C THR A 89 -5.58 -13.35 5.97
N LEU A 90 -6.07 -14.40 5.33
CA LEU A 90 -6.82 -15.47 6.01
C LEU A 90 -5.93 -16.32 6.93
N ASP A 91 -4.64 -16.42 6.62
CA ASP A 91 -3.64 -16.97 7.54
C ASP A 91 -3.27 -15.90 8.57
N GLU A 92 -3.43 -16.23 9.86
CA GLU A 92 -3.12 -15.34 10.98
C GLU A 92 -1.65 -14.89 11.00
N ASN A 93 -0.71 -15.74 10.55
CA ASN A 93 0.69 -15.38 10.45
C ASN A 93 0.92 -14.31 9.38
N VAL A 94 0.22 -14.43 8.25
CA VAL A 94 0.25 -13.42 7.18
C VAL A 94 -0.38 -12.12 7.70
N LEU A 95 -1.55 -12.19 8.31
CA LEU A 95 -2.21 -11.02 8.90
C LEU A 95 -1.30 -10.30 9.92
N ALA A 96 -0.68 -11.03 10.84
CA ALA A 96 0.22 -10.46 11.83
C ALA A 96 1.45 -9.80 11.18
N ARG A 97 2.00 -10.41 10.12
CA ARG A 97 3.12 -9.85 9.35
C ARG A 97 2.72 -8.55 8.65
N GLU A 98 1.58 -8.53 7.95
CA GLU A 98 1.13 -7.35 7.20
C GLU A 98 0.67 -6.19 8.11
N LEU A 99 0.14 -6.48 9.31
CA LEU A 99 -0.20 -5.43 10.27
C LEU A 99 1.04 -4.79 10.92
N ARG A 100 2.15 -5.51 11.01
CA ARG A 100 3.32 -5.11 11.80
C ARG A 100 3.92 -3.76 11.39
N PRO A 101 4.16 -3.43 10.10
CA PRO A 101 4.67 -2.12 9.70
C PRO A 101 3.75 -0.97 10.14
N LEU A 102 2.43 -1.15 9.99
CA LEU A 102 1.44 -0.13 10.36
C LEU A 102 1.36 0.06 11.87
N LYS A 103 1.51 -1.00 12.67
CA LYS A 103 1.51 -0.93 14.14
C LYS A 103 2.75 -0.22 14.71
N GLU A 104 3.87 -0.19 13.98
CA GLU A 104 5.07 0.53 14.42
C GLU A 104 4.91 2.07 14.31
N ILE A 105 3.95 2.54 13.50
CA ILE A 105 3.66 3.97 13.33
C ILE A 105 2.79 4.47 14.49
N ARG A 106 3.38 5.31 15.35
CA ARG A 106 2.76 5.77 16.61
C ARG A 106 1.90 7.03 16.51
N ASP A 107 1.60 7.51 15.30
CA ASP A 107 0.69 8.64 15.12
C ASP A 107 -0.78 8.20 15.00
N SER A 108 -1.66 9.19 14.89
CA SER A 108 -3.11 8.99 14.77
C SER A 108 -3.63 9.15 13.33
N TYR A 109 -2.75 9.17 12.32
CA TYR A 109 -3.21 9.22 10.93
C TYR A 109 -3.88 7.90 10.53
N PRO A 110 -4.83 7.93 9.57
CA PRO A 110 -5.51 6.74 9.10
C PRO A 110 -4.55 5.70 8.53
N LYS A 111 -4.78 4.43 8.90
CA LYS A 111 -3.98 3.27 8.50
C LYS A 111 -4.92 2.23 7.91
N TYR A 112 -4.56 1.70 6.74
CA TYR A 112 -5.39 0.76 5.99
C TYR A 112 -4.61 -0.50 5.64
N LEU A 113 -5.25 -1.66 5.81
CA LEU A 113 -4.81 -2.93 5.25
C LEU A 113 -5.79 -3.33 4.15
N LEU A 114 -5.34 -3.25 2.89
CA LEU A 114 -6.17 -3.54 1.74
C LEU A 114 -5.94 -4.98 1.28
N THR A 115 -7.02 -5.78 1.19
CA THR A 115 -6.91 -7.18 0.75
C THR A 115 -7.96 -7.60 -0.27
N MET A 116 -7.79 -8.74 -0.95
CA MET A 116 -8.83 -9.34 -1.80
C MET A 116 -9.73 -10.32 -1.02
N ASP A 117 -9.61 -10.37 0.30
CA ASP A 117 -10.39 -11.31 1.11
C ASP A 117 -11.89 -11.01 1.00
N THR A 118 -12.68 -12.06 0.79
CA THR A 118 -14.15 -11.97 0.80
C THR A 118 -14.75 -12.33 2.16
N PHE A 119 -14.01 -13.08 2.99
CA PHE A 119 -14.34 -13.37 4.38
C PHE A 119 -13.59 -12.42 5.32
N ASN A 120 -14.27 -11.90 6.37
CA ASN A 120 -13.74 -10.82 7.22
C ASN A 120 -13.11 -9.70 6.38
N LYS A 121 -13.84 -9.32 5.32
CA LYS A 121 -13.40 -8.39 4.29
C LYS A 121 -13.20 -6.98 4.84
N ASP A 122 -13.98 -6.62 5.87
CA ASP A 122 -13.85 -5.40 6.65
C ASP A 122 -13.60 -5.78 8.11
N ALA A 123 -12.56 -5.19 8.71
CA ALA A 123 -12.22 -5.39 10.11
C ALA A 123 -11.43 -4.21 10.67
N ASN A 124 -11.30 -4.13 11.99
CA ASN A 124 -10.48 -3.12 12.66
C ASN A 124 -9.49 -3.81 13.59
N TYR A 125 -8.21 -3.48 13.45
CA TYR A 125 -7.11 -3.99 14.27
C TYR A 125 -6.38 -2.81 14.91
N ASP A 126 -6.72 -2.48 16.16
CA ASP A 126 -6.08 -1.41 16.92
C ASP A 126 -6.07 -0.05 16.16
N GLY A 127 -7.15 0.27 15.44
CA GLY A 127 -7.27 1.48 14.62
C GLY A 127 -6.83 1.32 13.17
N ILE A 128 -6.24 0.18 12.79
CA ILE A 128 -5.94 -0.17 11.39
C ILE A 128 -7.21 -0.74 10.74
N GLN A 129 -7.67 -0.09 9.68
CA GLN A 129 -8.87 -0.50 8.96
C GLN A 129 -8.52 -1.50 7.86
N LYS A 130 -8.94 -2.76 8.02
CA LYS A 130 -8.92 -3.72 6.93
C LYS A 130 -10.11 -3.46 6.01
N LYS A 131 -9.87 -3.43 4.70
CA LYS A 131 -10.91 -3.27 3.67
C LYS A 131 -10.65 -4.20 2.48
N ASN A 132 -11.73 -4.62 1.82
CA ASN A 132 -11.60 -5.25 0.52
C ASN A 132 -11.18 -4.22 -0.54
N ILE A 133 -10.24 -4.61 -1.41
CA ILE A 133 -9.70 -3.74 -2.46
C ILE A 133 -10.76 -3.36 -3.48
N LEU A 134 -11.63 -4.29 -3.88
CA LEU A 134 -12.68 -4.00 -4.86
C LEU A 134 -13.68 -2.99 -4.31
N ASP A 135 -14.10 -3.17 -3.05
CA ASP A 135 -15.00 -2.23 -2.38
C ASP A 135 -14.34 -0.85 -2.25
N TRP A 136 -13.07 -0.80 -1.83
CA TRP A 136 -12.30 0.44 -1.73
C TRP A 136 -12.15 1.15 -3.08
N LEU A 137 -11.91 0.42 -4.17
CA LEU A 137 -11.82 0.97 -5.53
C LEU A 137 -13.14 1.59 -6.01
N LEU A 138 -14.27 1.11 -5.51
CA LEU A 138 -15.61 1.61 -5.86
C LEU A 138 -16.07 2.78 -4.98
N GLU A 139 -15.38 3.09 -3.88
CA GLU A 139 -15.65 4.27 -3.07
C GLU A 139 -15.48 5.55 -3.92
N LYS A 140 -16.46 6.46 -3.83
CA LYS A 140 -16.36 7.80 -4.46
C LYS A 140 -15.47 8.70 -3.60
N ASP A 141 -14.64 9.50 -4.27
CA ASP A 141 -13.82 10.55 -3.66
C ASP A 141 -14.65 11.68 -3.03
#